data_AF-A0A966QS76-F1
#
_entry.id   AF-A0A966QS76-F1
#
_cell.length_a   1.000
_cell.length_b   1.000
_cell.length_c   1.000
_cell.angle_alpha   90.00
_cell.angle_beta   90.00
_cell.angle_gamma   90.00
#
_symmetry.space_group_name_H-M   'P 1'
#
loop_
_entity.id
_entity.type
_entity.pdbx_description
1 polymer ?
#
loop_
_entity_poly.entity_id
_entity_poly.type
_entity_poly.pdbx_seq_one_letter_code
_entity_poly.pdbx_strand_id
1 'polypeptide(L)'
;LKLFWECHDPTQGMAQGNDSGSQYRSAIYVNNAELLQVAQASRDRYQALLQAAGRGGITTEIAREQPFYFAETHHQQYLARPGNRPYCSARPSGVLLDGFEGSNFQLPASVWSHYDWSISHCVLRGDNDPIKL
;
A
#
# COMPACT_ATOMS: atom_id res chain seq x y z
N LEU A 1 5.10 -4.59 3.86
CA LEU A 1 4.07 -3.92 4.70
C LEU A 1 4.27 -2.42 4.80
N LYS A 2 5.46 -1.90 5.16
CA LYS A 2 5.72 -0.44 5.22
C LYS A 2 5.27 0.32 3.97
N LEU A 3 5.73 -0.10 2.79
CA LEU A 3 5.32 0.48 1.51
C LEU A 3 3.78 0.48 1.35
N PHE A 4 3.14 -0.66 1.57
CA PHE A 4 1.68 -0.79 1.46
C PHE A 4 0.95 0.27 2.29
N TRP A 5 1.27 0.38 3.59
CA TRP A 5 0.59 1.31 4.50
C TRP A 5 0.78 2.78 4.10
N GLU A 6 1.97 3.12 3.60
CA GLU A 6 2.33 4.51 3.29
C GLU A 6 1.92 4.96 1.89
N CYS A 7 1.51 4.05 1.00
CA CYS A 7 1.16 4.37 -0.40
C CYS A 7 -0.31 4.71 -0.65
N HIS A 8 -1.18 4.54 0.34
CA HIS A 8 -2.61 4.77 0.19
C HIS A 8 -3.24 5.23 1.51
N ASP A 9 -4.51 5.61 1.48
CA ASP A 9 -5.28 5.86 2.70
C ASP A 9 -6.12 4.62 3.05
N PRO A 10 -5.78 3.88 4.12
CA PRO A 10 -6.47 2.64 4.50
C PRO A 10 -7.77 2.89 5.27
N THR A 11 -8.24 4.14 5.41
CA THR A 11 -9.41 4.50 6.22
C THR A 11 -10.67 4.78 5.37
N GLN A 12 -10.57 4.60 4.05
CA GLN A 12 -11.57 5.06 3.08
C GLN A 12 -12.68 4.03 2.76
N GLY A 13 -12.67 2.85 3.39
CA GLY A 13 -13.69 1.84 3.19
C GLY A 13 -13.69 1.26 1.77
N MET A 14 -14.82 1.41 1.07
CA MET A 14 -15.01 0.92 -0.30
C MET A 14 -14.62 1.97 -1.34
N ALA A 15 -13.47 2.60 -1.14
CA ALA A 15 -12.93 3.65 -2.02
C ALA A 15 -11.43 3.85 -1.82
N GLN A 16 -10.80 4.49 -2.81
CA GLN A 16 -9.44 5.03 -2.73
C GLN A 16 -9.32 6.33 -3.54
N GLY A 17 -9.13 7.46 -2.85
CA GLY A 17 -9.04 8.77 -3.46
C GLY A 17 -10.31 9.15 -4.21
N ASN A 18 -10.20 9.29 -5.54
CA ASN A 18 -11.35 9.58 -6.40
C ASN A 18 -12.04 8.30 -6.91
N ASP A 19 -11.47 7.12 -6.65
CA ASP A 19 -12.01 5.85 -7.13
C ASP A 19 -12.95 5.24 -6.09
N SER A 20 -14.23 5.11 -6.45
CA SER A 20 -15.29 4.62 -5.55
C SER A 20 -15.80 3.25 -5.98
N GLY A 21 -15.94 2.33 -5.04
CA GLY A 21 -16.40 0.96 -5.26
C GLY A 21 -15.59 -0.07 -4.46
N SER A 22 -16.20 -1.22 -4.16
CA SER A 22 -15.59 -2.27 -3.34
C SER A 22 -14.32 -2.88 -3.97
N GLN A 23 -14.12 -2.73 -5.27
CA GLN A 23 -12.91 -3.11 -5.99
C GLN A 23 -11.69 -2.25 -5.64
N TYR A 24 -11.89 -1.08 -5.02
CA TYR A 24 -10.82 -0.16 -4.63
C TYR A 24 -10.51 -0.16 -3.12
N ARG A 25 -11.11 -1.10 -2.37
CA ARG A 25 -10.88 -1.22 -0.93
C ARG A 25 -9.43 -1.59 -0.62
N SER A 26 -8.96 -1.16 0.54
CA SER A 26 -7.67 -1.60 1.08
C SER A 26 -7.74 -3.08 1.47
N ALA A 27 -6.76 -3.89 1.05
CA ALA A 27 -6.71 -5.31 1.37
C ALA A 27 -5.27 -5.86 1.43
N ILE A 28 -5.04 -6.80 2.35
CA ILE A 28 -3.83 -7.61 2.46
C ILE A 28 -4.25 -9.08 2.44
N TYR A 29 -3.76 -9.83 1.45
CA TYR A 29 -3.96 -11.28 1.38
C TYR A 29 -2.64 -12.01 1.57
N VAL A 30 -2.63 -13.01 2.45
CA VAL A 30 -1.45 -13.78 2.81
C VAL A 30 -1.67 -15.28 2.58
N ASN A 31 -0.57 -16.02 2.44
CA ASN A 31 -0.60 -17.44 2.11
C ASN A 31 -0.38 -18.36 3.33
N ASN A 32 -0.04 -17.84 4.52
CA ASN A 32 0.21 -18.64 5.72
C ASN A 32 -0.19 -17.88 7.01
N ALA A 33 -0.09 -18.58 8.15
CA ALA A 33 -0.51 -18.04 9.46
C ALA A 33 0.48 -17.01 10.01
N GLU A 34 1.77 -17.21 9.76
CA GLU A 34 2.85 -16.37 10.25
C GLU A 34 2.75 -14.96 9.64
N LEU A 35 2.54 -14.89 8.32
CA LEU A 35 2.33 -13.62 7.63
C LEU A 35 1.01 -12.94 8.03
N LEU A 36 -0.02 -13.72 8.40
CA LEU A 36 -1.27 -13.15 8.91
C LEU A 36 -1.03 -12.40 10.23
N GLN A 37 -0.26 -12.99 11.14
CA GLN A 37 0.11 -12.35 12.40
C GLN A 37 0.92 -11.08 12.16
N VAL A 38 1.92 -11.12 11.26
CA VAL A 38 2.72 -9.94 10.92
C VAL A 38 1.87 -8.83 10.28
N ALA A 39 0.93 -9.19 9.40
CA ALA A 39 0.00 -8.23 8.79
C ALA A 39 -0.89 -7.56 9.84
N GLN A 40 -1.45 -8.34 10.78
CA GLN A 40 -2.27 -7.84 11.89
C GLN A 40 -1.46 -6.93 12.84
N ALA A 41 -0.26 -7.33 13.24
CA ALA A 41 0.62 -6.51 14.06
C ALA A 41 0.96 -5.18 13.37
N SER A 42 1.22 -5.21 12.06
CA SER A 42 1.48 -4.00 11.28
C SER A 42 0.26 -3.08 11.19
N ARG A 43 -0.95 -3.64 11.06
CA ARG A 43 -2.21 -2.90 11.08
C ARG A 43 -2.40 -2.20 12.42
N ASP A 44 -2.20 -2.92 13.52
CA ASP A 44 -2.42 -2.38 14.86
C ASP A 44 -1.43 -1.25 15.15
N ARG A 45 -0.17 -1.40 14.72
CA ARG A 45 0.80 -0.30 14.80
C ARG A 45 0.38 0.90 13.96
N TYR A 46 0.01 0.68 12.70
CA TYR A 46 -0.37 1.77 11.81
C TYR A 46 -1.65 2.47 12.27
N GLN A 47 -2.61 1.73 12.85
CA GLN A 47 -3.82 2.29 13.43
C GLN A 47 -3.51 3.29 14.56
N ALA A 48 -2.57 2.96 15.45
CA ALA A 48 -2.16 3.86 16.52
C ALA A 48 -1.54 5.15 15.98
N LEU A 49 -0.71 5.05 14.93
CA LEU A 49 -0.08 6.20 14.27
C LEU A 49 -1.11 7.08 13.54
N LEU A 50 -2.08 6.46 12.85
CA LEU A 50 -3.19 7.16 12.22
C LEU A 50 -4.04 7.91 13.26
N GLN A 51 -4.38 7.27 14.39
CA GLN A 51 -5.12 7.91 15.47
C GLN A 51 -4.36 9.10 16.05
N ALA A 52 -3.06 8.96 16.30
CA ALA A 52 -2.21 10.07 16.77
C ALA A 52 -2.16 11.23 15.77
N ALA A 53 -2.31 10.96 14.47
CA ALA A 53 -2.40 11.94 13.41
C ALA A 53 -3.84 12.47 13.15
N GLY A 54 -4.83 12.09 13.96
CA GLY A 54 -6.23 12.52 13.81
C GLY A 54 -6.96 11.89 12.62
N ARG A 55 -6.48 10.73 12.13
CA ARG A 55 -7.10 9.98 11.01
C ARG A 55 -8.11 8.94 11.52
N GLY A 56 -8.91 8.42 10.58
CA GLY A 56 -9.98 7.44 10.86
C GLY A 56 -9.48 6.04 11.19
N GLY A 57 -10.44 5.14 11.40
CA GLY A 57 -10.19 3.71 11.60
C GLY A 57 -9.78 3.02 10.29
N ILE A 58 -8.83 2.08 10.37
CA ILE A 58 -8.41 1.26 9.24
C ILE A 58 -9.57 0.34 8.83
N THR A 59 -9.87 0.32 7.54
CA THR A 59 -10.87 -0.56 6.91
C THR A 59 -10.23 -1.68 6.08
N THR A 60 -8.91 -1.86 6.18
CA THR A 60 -8.15 -2.88 5.43
C THR A 60 -8.65 -4.28 5.75
N GLU A 61 -9.08 -5.01 4.73
CA GLU A 61 -9.36 -6.44 4.81
C GLU A 61 -8.03 -7.20 4.96
N ILE A 62 -7.93 -8.09 5.96
CA ILE A 62 -6.76 -8.98 6.11
C ILE A 62 -7.26 -10.41 6.14
N ALA A 63 -6.97 -11.16 5.08
CA ALA A 63 -7.48 -12.51 4.90
C ALA A 63 -6.44 -13.47 4.32
N ARG A 64 -6.76 -14.76 4.40
CA ARG A 64 -5.94 -15.85 3.85
C ARG A 64 -6.62 -16.49 2.65
N GLU A 65 -5.81 -17.17 1.83
CA GLU A 65 -6.28 -18.15 0.83
C GLU A 65 -7.28 -17.58 -0.18
N GLN A 66 -7.11 -16.30 -0.53
CA GLN A 66 -7.93 -15.68 -1.56
C GLN A 66 -7.46 -16.11 -2.96
N PRO A 67 -8.38 -16.51 -3.86
CA PRO A 67 -8.02 -16.83 -5.23
C PRO A 67 -7.53 -15.56 -5.96
N PHE A 68 -6.49 -15.72 -6.77
CA PHE A 68 -5.95 -14.65 -7.60
C PHE A 68 -6.30 -14.88 -9.07
N TYR A 69 -7.01 -13.92 -9.67
CA TYR A 69 -7.36 -13.94 -11.09
C TYR A 69 -6.52 -12.89 -11.81
N PHE A 70 -5.83 -13.29 -12.87
CA PHE A 70 -5.09 -12.33 -13.69
C PHE A 70 -6.07 -11.37 -14.37
N ALA A 71 -5.78 -10.07 -14.26
CA ALA A 71 -6.39 -9.05 -15.11
C ALA A 71 -5.89 -9.17 -16.55
N GLU A 72 -6.60 -8.56 -17.49
CA GLU A 72 -6.28 -8.54 -18.91
C GLU A 72 -4.86 -8.02 -19.17
N THR A 73 -4.26 -8.49 -20.26
CA THR A 73 -2.87 -8.18 -20.64
C THR A 73 -2.58 -6.67 -20.71
N HIS A 74 -3.58 -5.83 -21.01
CA HIS A 74 -3.37 -4.39 -21.08
C HIS A 74 -3.13 -3.73 -19.71
N HIS A 75 -3.62 -4.33 -18.61
CA HIS A 75 -3.39 -3.85 -17.24
C HIS A 75 -2.00 -4.21 -16.71
N GLN A 76 -1.40 -5.28 -17.22
CA GLN A 76 -0.10 -5.77 -16.76
C GLN A 76 1.00 -4.74 -17.06
N GLN A 77 1.75 -4.31 -16.03
CA GLN A 77 2.80 -3.29 -16.16
C GLN A 77 2.33 -1.98 -16.81
N TYR A 78 1.04 -1.62 -16.70
CA TYR A 78 0.46 -0.46 -17.37
C TYR A 78 1.25 0.84 -17.11
N LEU A 79 1.61 1.12 -15.85
CA LEU A 79 2.35 2.34 -15.47
C LEU A 79 3.79 2.38 -16.01
N ALA A 80 4.37 1.23 -16.34
CA ALA A 80 5.72 1.11 -16.86
C ALA A 80 5.80 1.32 -18.38
N ARG A 81 4.67 1.30 -19.09
CA ARG A 81 4.65 1.39 -20.55
C ARG A 81 4.94 2.83 -21.00
N PRO A 82 5.82 3.02 -22.00
CA PRO A 82 6.06 4.35 -22.58
C PRO A 82 4.76 5.02 -23.02
N GLY A 83 4.58 6.30 -22.66
CA GLY A 83 3.41 7.11 -23.03
C GLY A 83 2.22 7.00 -22.07
N ASN A 84 2.24 6.09 -21.10
CA ASN A 84 1.20 6.02 -20.07
C ASN A 84 1.45 7.01 -18.92
N ARG A 85 0.40 7.27 -18.12
CA ARG A 85 0.51 8.10 -16.92
C ARG A 85 1.34 7.36 -15.87
N PRO A 86 2.42 7.95 -15.32
CA PRO A 86 3.34 7.26 -14.41
C PRO A 86 2.90 7.33 -12.93
N TYR A 87 1.60 7.50 -12.66
CA TYR A 87 1.08 7.60 -11.30
C TYR A 87 -0.22 6.82 -11.15
N CYS A 88 -0.45 6.29 -9.96
CA CYS A 88 -1.75 5.73 -9.60
C CYS A 88 -2.61 6.79 -8.89
N SER A 89 -3.92 6.58 -8.91
CA SER A 89 -4.92 7.43 -8.25
C SER A 89 -4.88 7.35 -6.72
N ALA A 90 -4.14 6.39 -6.14
CA ALA A 90 -4.04 6.22 -4.71
C ALA A 90 -3.54 7.49 -4.02
N ARG A 91 -4.19 7.84 -2.90
CA ARG A 91 -3.89 9.03 -2.12
C ARG A 91 -3.33 8.61 -0.75
N PRO A 92 -2.01 8.68 -0.54
CA PRO A 92 -1.40 8.37 0.75
C PRO A 92 -2.04 9.10 1.93
N SER A 93 -2.12 8.43 3.08
CA SER A 93 -2.54 9.06 4.34
C SER A 93 -1.55 10.14 4.84
N GLY A 94 -0.31 10.10 4.37
CA GLY A 94 0.79 10.94 4.83
C GLY A 94 1.38 10.52 6.18
N VAL A 95 0.96 9.37 6.74
CA VAL A 95 1.49 8.83 7.99
C VAL A 95 2.54 7.76 7.69
N LEU A 96 3.70 7.85 8.35
CA LEU A 96 4.79 6.89 8.19
C LEU A 96 4.67 5.77 9.21
N LEU A 97 4.87 4.53 8.78
CA LEU A 97 4.95 3.36 9.65
C LEU A 97 6.37 3.22 10.20
N ASP A 98 6.50 3.19 11.53
CA ASP A 98 7.74 2.87 12.22
C ASP A 98 7.80 1.39 12.64
N GLY A 99 8.84 1.02 13.41
CA GLY A 99 9.06 -0.35 13.84
C GLY A 99 7.95 -0.89 14.74
N PHE A 100 7.68 -2.18 14.58
CA PHE A 100 6.76 -2.95 15.44
C PHE A 100 7.30 -4.36 15.66
N GLU A 101 6.70 -5.10 16.59
CA GLU A 101 7.09 -6.48 16.87
C GLU A 101 6.98 -7.36 15.61
N GLY A 102 8.05 -8.07 15.26
CA GLY A 102 8.13 -8.86 14.03
C GLY A 102 8.39 -8.05 12.76
N SER A 103 8.61 -6.73 12.86
CA SER A 103 8.99 -5.93 11.70
C SER A 103 10.43 -6.22 11.23
N ASN A 104 10.58 -6.40 9.92
CA ASN A 104 11.87 -6.52 9.25
C ASN A 104 11.77 -5.79 7.90
N PHE A 105 12.01 -4.48 7.91
CA PHE A 105 11.87 -3.65 6.70
C PHE A 105 13.05 -3.88 5.75
N GLN A 106 12.78 -4.60 4.66
CA GLN A 106 13.79 -4.99 3.68
C GLN A 106 14.13 -3.89 2.65
N LEU A 107 13.21 -2.96 2.43
CA LEU A 107 13.41 -1.91 1.44
C LEU A 107 14.36 -0.83 1.99
N PRO A 108 15.36 -0.39 1.20
CA PRO A 108 16.27 0.67 1.62
C PRO A 108 15.53 2.01 1.72
N ALA A 109 16.00 2.89 2.62
CA ALA A 109 15.42 4.21 2.81
C ALA A 109 15.34 5.05 1.51
N SER A 110 16.19 4.76 0.52
CA SER A 110 16.15 5.40 -0.80
C SER A 110 14.83 5.19 -1.55
N VAL A 111 14.08 4.12 -1.29
CA VAL A 111 12.74 3.91 -1.90
C VAL A 111 11.83 5.11 -1.66
N TRP A 112 11.92 5.73 -0.50
CA TRP A 112 11.12 6.91 -0.12
C TRP A 112 11.59 8.21 -0.78
N SER A 113 12.82 8.25 -1.30
CA SER A 113 13.30 9.40 -2.08
C SER A 113 12.67 9.48 -3.47
N HIS A 114 12.10 8.37 -3.96
CA HIS A 114 11.37 8.30 -5.22
C HIS A 114 9.91 8.78 -5.11
N TYR A 115 9.44 9.09 -3.90
CA TYR A 115 8.10 9.62 -3.65
C TYR A 115 8.12 11.14 -3.67
N ASP A 116 7.25 11.73 -4.49
CA ASP A 116 6.97 13.15 -4.44
C ASP A 116 5.84 13.43 -3.44
N TRP A 117 6.20 13.54 -2.16
CA TRP A 117 5.26 13.81 -1.06
C TRP A 117 4.56 15.17 -1.15
N SER A 118 4.97 16.05 -2.07
CA SER A 118 4.29 17.33 -2.33
C SER A 118 3.01 17.17 -3.15
N ILE A 119 2.83 16.01 -3.80
CA ILE A 119 1.67 15.70 -4.62
C ILE A 119 0.71 14.81 -3.82
N SER A 120 -0.59 15.05 -3.96
CA SER A 120 -1.64 14.28 -3.27
C SER A 120 -1.88 12.87 -3.83
N HIS A 121 -0.90 12.32 -4.56
CA HIS A 121 -0.97 11.02 -5.23
C HIS A 121 0.30 10.21 -4.97
N CYS A 122 0.17 8.89 -4.90
CA CYS A 122 1.31 7.99 -4.86
C CYS A 122 2.01 7.98 -6.23
N VAL A 123 3.07 8.78 -6.35
CA VAL A 123 3.94 8.80 -7.52
C VAL A 123 5.24 8.08 -7.16
N LEU A 124 5.35 6.83 -7.61
CA LEU A 124 6.58 6.05 -7.56
C LEU A 124 7.45 6.43 -8.76
N ARG A 125 8.44 7.30 -8.57
CA ARG A 125 9.43 7.64 -9.61
C ARG A 125 10.65 6.74 -9.50
N GLY A 126 10.53 5.47 -9.86
CA GLY A 126 11.62 4.50 -9.87
C GLY A 126 11.77 3.80 -11.21
N ASP A 127 12.93 3.19 -11.43
CA ASP A 127 13.10 2.25 -12.54
C ASP A 127 12.18 1.04 -12.34
N ASN A 128 11.66 0.48 -13.43
CA ASN A 128 10.80 -0.71 -13.39
C ASN A 128 11.58 -2.02 -13.21
N ASP A 129 12.85 -1.91 -12.79
CA ASP A 129 13.68 -3.06 -12.51
C ASP A 129 13.21 -3.77 -11.22
N PRO A 130 13.31 -5.10 -11.16
CA PRO A 130 13.03 -5.83 -9.93
C PRO A 130 13.88 -5.30 -8.77
N ILE A 131 13.22 -4.99 -7.65
CA ILE A 131 13.93 -4.62 -6.42
C ILE A 131 14.71 -5.84 -5.95
N LYS A 132 16.04 -5.72 -5.91
CA LYS A 132 16.94 -6.74 -5.35
C LYS A 132 16.91 -6.59 -3.82
N LEU A 133 16.37 -7.59 -3.14
CA LEU A 133 16.32 -7.69 -1.67
C LEU A 133 17.46 -8.56 -1.15
#